data_AF-A0A923B561-F1
#
_entry.id   AF-A0A923B561-F1
#
_cell.length_a   1.000
_cell.length_b   1.000
_cell.length_c   1.000
_cell.angle_alpha   90.00
_cell.angle_beta   90.00
_cell.angle_gamma   90.00
#
_symmetry.space_group_name_H-M   'P 1'
#
loop_
_entity.id
_entity.type
_entity.pdbx_description
1 polymer ?
#
loop_
_entity_poly.entity_id
_entity_poly.type
_entity_poly.pdbx_seq_one_letter_code
_entity_poly.pdbx_strand_id
1 'polypeptide(L)'
;MFHRSTTDQSFTPLDLRDFYAAPEGAACWLMGGGPSLTRLPLAEIRASHIPIMAVNLAGQGHLIPDFWTAYDPTARFLPSIYRSPRTLKFLHRRRSMDLLPGGTHKLCECPGLVFFENEKRDFTHAFSPQANKILDWNDSLIQAIDILFHLGFRTLYLAGCELSIAPATAFIEHAAREGLEHHPGQPLRHFLEQCKSRQIAPELSPNEVTGPQYHFDEAKPLAATLRTDEHYQRTVQLLRLSRKSLTQAGLRLVSVTPDSRLNDYFHYQPVAEVLTTLAAAAGSPELHRTRGLYTGQPLPPPPLRCPMRDLKAPTP
;
A
#
# COMPACT_ATOMS: atom_id res chain seq x y z
N MET A 1 19.92 -1.84 -5.33
CA MET A 1 18.58 -1.22 -5.30
C MET A 1 18.43 -0.38 -4.04
N PHE A 2 18.46 -1.03 -2.87
CA PHE A 2 18.36 -0.36 -1.57
C PHE A 2 19.75 -0.03 -1.01
N HIS A 3 19.83 1.03 -0.22
CA HIS A 3 21.07 1.45 0.42
C HIS A 3 20.82 2.23 1.72
N ARG A 4 21.80 2.20 2.63
CA ARG A 4 21.90 3.13 3.75
C ARG A 4 22.72 4.34 3.31
N SER A 5 22.44 5.50 3.89
CA SER A 5 23.19 6.74 3.68
C SER A 5 23.73 7.23 5.01
N THR A 6 24.84 7.94 4.98
CA THR A 6 25.41 8.67 6.13
C THR A 6 25.46 10.18 5.82
N THR A 7 25.83 11.01 6.80
CA THR A 7 25.84 12.48 6.69
C THR A 7 26.95 13.03 5.79
N ASP A 8 28.03 12.26 5.60
CA ASP A 8 29.08 12.49 4.60
C ASP A 8 28.68 12.07 3.17
N GLN A 9 27.41 11.65 2.98
CA GLN A 9 26.86 11.15 1.72
C GLN A 9 27.54 9.86 1.21
N SER A 10 28.15 9.08 2.11
CA SER A 10 28.52 7.70 1.77
C SER A 10 27.26 6.84 1.65
N PHE A 11 27.30 5.85 0.76
CA PHE A 11 26.19 4.95 0.50
C PHE A 11 26.64 3.50 0.66
N THR A 12 25.99 2.77 1.56
CA THR A 12 26.25 1.35 1.78
C THR A 12 25.11 0.54 1.17
N PRO A 13 25.35 -0.29 0.15
CA PRO A 13 24.33 -1.16 -0.41
C PRO A 13 23.70 -2.03 0.68
N LEU A 14 22.38 -2.20 0.59
CA LEU A 14 21.62 -3.10 1.45
C LEU A 14 20.85 -4.05 0.53
N ASP A 15 21.17 -5.34 0.58
CA ASP A 15 20.44 -6.32 -0.20
C ASP A 15 19.21 -6.79 0.58
N LEU A 16 18.04 -6.31 0.16
CA LEU A 16 16.74 -6.72 0.69
C LEU A 16 15.92 -7.48 -0.36
N ARG A 17 16.52 -7.81 -1.51
CA ARG A 17 15.79 -8.44 -2.60
C ARG A 17 15.32 -9.81 -2.16
N ASP A 18 14.04 -10.08 -2.39
CA ASP A 18 13.40 -11.36 -2.07
C ASP A 18 13.57 -11.80 -0.59
N PHE A 19 13.82 -10.86 0.32
CA PHE A 19 13.98 -11.14 1.75
C PHE A 19 12.74 -11.81 2.38
N TYR A 20 11.56 -11.50 1.84
CA TYR A 20 10.27 -12.09 2.21
C TYR A 20 9.75 -13.09 1.17
N ALA A 21 10.59 -13.56 0.25
CA ALA A 21 10.14 -14.58 -0.69
C ALA A 21 9.83 -15.89 0.03
N ALA A 22 8.72 -16.51 -0.36
CA ALA A 22 8.28 -17.81 0.15
C ALA A 22 7.85 -18.70 -1.04
N PRO A 23 7.93 -20.04 -0.92
CA PRO A 23 7.53 -20.94 -2.00
C PRO A 23 6.11 -20.71 -2.52
N GLU A 24 5.19 -20.35 -1.63
CA GLU A 24 3.78 -20.08 -1.94
C GLU A 24 3.50 -18.60 -2.22
N GLY A 25 4.53 -17.75 -2.14
CA GLY A 25 4.44 -16.30 -2.22
C GLY A 25 3.98 -15.67 -0.91
N ALA A 26 4.79 -14.78 -0.34
CA ALA A 26 4.40 -14.07 0.87
C ALA A 26 3.34 -13.00 0.59
N ALA A 27 2.53 -12.72 1.61
CA ALA A 27 1.51 -11.68 1.57
C ALA A 27 1.88 -10.48 2.44
N CYS A 28 1.35 -9.30 2.09
CA CYS A 28 1.49 -8.08 2.87
C CYS A 28 0.21 -7.23 2.79
N TRP A 29 -0.17 -6.61 3.90
CA TRP A 29 -1.17 -5.53 3.87
C TRP A 29 -0.53 -4.26 3.35
N LEU A 30 -1.12 -3.62 2.35
CA LEU A 30 -0.73 -2.30 1.88
C LEU A 30 -1.84 -1.30 2.18
N MET A 31 -1.55 -0.37 3.09
CA MET A 31 -2.52 0.58 3.61
C MET A 31 -2.40 1.93 2.94
N GLY A 32 -3.47 2.35 2.28
CA GLY A 32 -3.74 3.73 1.88
C GLY A 32 -4.42 4.52 2.99
N GLY A 33 -4.51 5.84 2.83
CA GLY A 33 -5.03 6.74 3.88
C GLY A 33 -6.52 7.05 3.78
N GLY A 34 -7.30 6.31 3.00
CA GLY A 34 -8.68 6.70 2.74
C GLY A 34 -9.68 6.29 3.83
N PRO A 35 -10.91 6.83 3.77
CA PRO A 35 -11.85 6.90 4.89
C PRO A 35 -12.35 5.54 5.42
N SER A 36 -12.33 4.48 4.61
CA SER A 36 -12.76 3.13 5.01
C SER A 36 -11.93 2.55 6.15
N LEU A 37 -10.69 3.02 6.39
CA LEU A 37 -9.90 2.60 7.54
C LEU A 37 -10.62 2.84 8.87
N THR A 38 -11.54 3.81 8.95
CA THR A 38 -12.35 4.04 10.16
C THR A 38 -13.37 2.93 10.44
N ARG A 39 -13.67 2.09 9.45
CA ARG A 39 -14.68 1.01 9.52
C ARG A 39 -14.08 -0.38 9.36
N LEU A 40 -12.87 -0.49 8.82
CA LEU A 40 -12.19 -1.77 8.65
C LEU A 40 -11.73 -2.32 10.02
N PRO A 41 -11.66 -3.66 10.19
CA PRO A 41 -11.23 -4.30 11.43
C PRO A 41 -9.71 -4.19 11.62
N LEU A 42 -9.22 -2.97 11.92
CA LEU A 42 -7.79 -2.66 11.97
C LEU A 42 -7.06 -3.39 13.10
N ALA A 43 -7.75 -3.71 14.20
CA ALA A 43 -7.17 -4.46 15.31
C ALA A 43 -6.83 -5.89 14.86
N GLU A 44 -7.71 -6.50 14.08
CA GLU A 44 -7.57 -7.84 13.54
C GLU A 44 -6.54 -7.89 12.40
N ILE A 45 -6.51 -6.86 11.53
CA ILE A 45 -5.43 -6.69 10.55
C ILE A 45 -4.07 -6.62 11.27
N ARG A 46 -3.98 -5.80 12.32
CA ARG A 46 -2.76 -5.68 13.14
C ARG A 46 -2.38 -6.97 13.87
N ALA A 47 -3.37 -7.76 14.27
CA ALA A 47 -3.15 -9.06 14.92
C ALA A 47 -2.82 -10.18 13.93
N SER A 48 -2.99 -9.96 12.62
CA SER A 48 -2.60 -10.93 11.62
C SER A 48 -1.08 -11.14 11.61
N HIS A 49 -0.64 -12.32 11.15
CA HIS A 49 0.78 -12.71 11.16
C HIS A 49 1.57 -12.19 9.95
N ILE A 50 0.92 -11.43 9.04
CA ILE A 50 1.59 -10.90 7.85
C ILE A 50 1.97 -9.43 8.03
N PRO A 51 3.06 -8.95 7.40
CA PRO A 51 3.53 -7.58 7.56
C PRO A 51 2.56 -6.52 7.02
N ILE A 52 2.69 -5.30 7.54
CA ILE A 52 1.92 -4.13 7.13
C ILE A 52 2.86 -3.06 6.54
N MET A 53 2.56 -2.65 5.31
CA MET A 53 3.13 -1.46 4.66
C MET A 53 2.11 -0.32 4.69
N ALA A 54 2.53 0.86 5.16
CA ALA A 54 1.72 2.06 5.09
C ALA A 54 2.33 3.09 4.13
N VAL A 55 1.47 3.81 3.40
CA VAL A 55 1.88 4.97 2.59
C VAL A 55 1.50 6.28 3.27
N ASN A 56 2.39 7.28 3.22
CA ASN A 56 2.12 8.63 3.73
C ASN A 56 1.64 8.61 5.21
N LEU A 57 0.43 9.08 5.52
CA LEU A 57 -0.15 9.08 6.87
C LEU A 57 -1.16 7.94 7.08
N ALA A 58 -1.20 6.94 6.19
CA ALA A 58 -2.10 5.78 6.31
C ALA A 58 -1.91 5.05 7.66
N GLY A 59 -3.02 4.66 8.28
CA GLY A 59 -3.01 3.98 9.58
C GLY A 59 -2.57 4.83 10.78
N GLN A 60 -2.23 6.11 10.59
CA GLN A 60 -1.83 7.01 11.68
C GLN A 60 -2.92 7.02 12.77
N GLY A 61 -2.49 6.86 14.03
CA GLY A 61 -3.38 6.76 15.19
C GLY A 61 -3.95 5.37 15.46
N HIS A 62 -3.89 4.44 14.50
CA HIS A 62 -4.47 3.11 14.63
C HIS A 62 -3.43 2.00 14.76
N LEU A 63 -2.30 2.10 14.05
CA LEU A 63 -1.26 1.07 14.07
C LEU A 63 0.14 1.63 13.80
N ILE A 64 1.15 0.81 14.10
CA ILE A 64 2.54 1.03 13.72
C ILE A 64 2.85 0.01 12.63
N PRO A 65 3.15 0.43 11.40
CA PRO A 65 3.42 -0.50 10.31
C PRO A 65 4.84 -1.08 10.42
N ASP A 66 5.06 -2.22 9.78
CA ASP A 66 6.40 -2.84 9.65
C ASP A 66 7.21 -2.13 8.57
N PHE A 67 6.55 -1.69 7.50
CA PHE A 67 7.13 -0.94 6.40
C PHE A 67 6.44 0.41 6.21
N TRP A 68 7.18 1.41 5.78
CA TRP A 68 6.62 2.71 5.44
C TRP A 68 7.28 3.35 4.23
N THR A 69 6.51 4.05 3.42
CA THR A 69 7.05 4.91 2.37
C THR A 69 6.19 6.15 2.14
N ALA A 70 6.76 7.12 1.45
CA ALA A 70 6.07 8.34 1.06
C ALA A 70 6.65 8.89 -0.23
N TYR A 71 5.83 9.62 -1.00
CA TYR A 71 6.28 10.42 -2.14
C TYR A 71 6.40 11.91 -1.77
N ASP A 72 5.54 12.40 -0.87
CA ASP A 72 5.51 13.82 -0.49
C ASP A 72 6.79 14.28 0.24
N PRO A 73 7.03 15.60 0.34
CA PRO A 73 8.17 16.15 1.07
C PRO A 73 8.16 15.78 2.55
N THR A 74 9.36 15.63 3.11
CA THR A 74 9.60 15.21 4.51
C THR A 74 8.80 16.00 5.54
N ALA A 75 8.63 17.31 5.32
CA ALA A 75 7.91 18.24 6.20
C ALA A 75 6.40 17.95 6.36
N ARG A 76 5.81 17.08 5.52
CA ARG A 76 4.40 16.69 5.60
C ARG A 76 4.12 15.59 6.63
N PHE A 77 5.16 14.97 7.18
CA PHE A 77 5.04 13.76 8.00
C PHE A 77 5.49 13.99 9.43
N LEU A 78 4.89 13.23 10.34
CA LEU A 78 5.16 13.34 11.77
C LEU A 78 6.60 12.87 12.09
N PRO A 79 7.34 13.58 12.96
CA PRO A 79 8.69 13.18 13.37
C PRO A 79 8.76 11.77 13.98
N SER A 80 7.67 11.32 14.62
CA SER A 80 7.55 10.00 15.22
C SER A 80 7.70 8.87 14.21
N ILE A 81 7.25 9.05 12.96
CA ILE A 81 7.40 8.07 11.89
C ILE A 81 8.90 7.82 11.67
N TYR A 82 9.68 8.88 11.43
CA TYR A 82 11.11 8.76 11.18
C TYR A 82 11.89 8.21 12.38
N ARG A 83 11.50 8.59 13.61
CA ARG A 83 12.19 8.17 14.84
C ARG A 83 11.92 6.72 15.26
N SER A 84 10.82 6.10 14.81
CA SER A 84 10.44 4.75 15.24
C SER A 84 11.42 3.67 14.76
N PRO A 85 12.20 2.98 15.60
CA PRO A 85 13.09 1.92 15.14
C PRO A 85 12.36 0.65 14.68
N ARG A 86 11.07 0.52 15.01
CA ARG A 86 10.23 -0.64 14.67
C ARG A 86 9.88 -0.72 13.19
N THR A 87 9.85 0.41 12.50
CA THR A 87 9.39 0.49 11.10
C THR A 87 10.59 0.64 10.18
N LEU A 88 10.67 -0.21 9.16
CA LEU A 88 11.61 -0.05 8.06
C LEU A 88 11.02 0.93 7.04
N LYS A 89 11.70 2.05 6.80
CA LYS A 89 11.19 3.14 5.96
C LYS A 89 11.95 3.21 4.65
N PHE A 90 11.24 3.35 3.56
CA PHE A 90 11.82 3.46 2.22
C PHE A 90 11.60 4.86 1.68
N LEU A 91 12.68 5.59 1.37
CA LEU A 91 12.61 6.92 0.79
C LEU A 91 13.51 7.07 -0.43
N HIS A 92 13.13 7.97 -1.34
CA HIS A 92 14.01 8.32 -2.44
C HIS A 92 15.34 8.92 -1.92
N ARG A 93 16.46 8.54 -2.52
CA ARG A 93 17.84 8.91 -2.13
C ARG A 93 18.03 10.41 -1.91
N ARG A 94 17.38 11.25 -2.73
CA ARG A 94 17.47 12.71 -2.61
C ARG A 94 17.00 13.26 -1.26
N ARG A 95 16.18 12.51 -0.51
CA ARG A 95 15.70 12.92 0.82
C ARG A 95 16.63 12.52 1.96
N SER A 96 17.77 11.86 1.70
CA SER A 96 18.65 11.40 2.79
C SER A 96 19.18 12.56 3.65
N MET A 97 19.35 13.74 3.04
CA MET A 97 19.87 14.94 3.69
C MET A 97 18.78 15.94 4.11
N ASP A 98 17.50 15.57 3.98
CA ASP A 98 16.40 16.35 4.52
C ASP A 98 16.55 16.44 6.05
N LEU A 99 16.16 17.58 6.61
CA LEU A 99 16.05 17.72 8.06
C LEU A 99 14.79 17.02 8.55
N LEU A 100 14.93 16.29 9.66
CA LEU A 100 13.80 15.78 10.41
C LEU A 100 12.90 16.96 10.83
N PRO A 101 11.58 16.91 10.60
CA PRO A 101 10.70 18.02 10.96
C PRO A 101 10.80 18.34 12.45
N GLY A 102 10.98 19.62 12.79
CA GLY A 102 11.15 20.07 14.17
C GLY A 102 12.45 19.61 14.84
N GLY A 103 13.49 19.23 14.08
CA GLY A 103 14.79 18.83 14.61
C GLY A 103 15.97 19.28 13.75
N THR A 104 17.18 19.01 14.24
CA THR A 104 18.45 19.32 13.56
C THR A 104 19.08 18.11 12.89
N HIS A 105 18.58 16.90 13.18
CA HIS A 105 19.07 15.65 12.59
C HIS A 105 18.64 15.50 11.14
N LYS A 106 19.50 14.87 10.35
CA LYS A 106 19.24 14.43 8.99
C LYS A 106 18.44 13.13 8.99
N LEU A 107 17.66 12.91 7.94
CA LEU A 107 16.91 11.66 7.81
C LEU A 107 17.84 10.44 7.76
N CYS A 108 19.02 10.52 7.13
CA CYS A 108 19.96 9.41 7.09
C CYS A 108 20.42 8.91 8.48
N GLU A 109 20.32 9.76 9.52
CA GLU A 109 20.64 9.41 10.90
C GLU A 109 19.49 8.68 11.62
N CYS A 110 18.26 8.73 11.08
CA CYS A 110 17.11 8.09 11.70
C CYS A 110 17.12 6.55 11.52
N PRO A 111 16.60 5.80 12.50
CA PRO A 111 16.66 4.33 12.51
C PRO A 111 15.74 3.72 11.45
N GLY A 112 16.14 2.58 10.90
CA GLY A 112 15.33 1.83 9.94
C GLY A 112 15.11 2.52 8.59
N LEU A 113 15.81 3.62 8.29
CA LEU A 113 15.69 4.27 6.97
C LEU A 113 16.53 3.58 5.90
N VAL A 114 15.89 3.29 4.79
CA VAL A 114 16.47 2.69 3.60
C VAL A 114 16.17 3.64 2.44
N PHE A 115 17.19 3.90 1.65
CA PHE A 115 17.08 4.77 0.50
C PHE A 115 17.10 3.96 -0.80
N PHE A 116 16.44 4.48 -1.82
CA PHE A 116 16.42 3.90 -3.15
C PHE A 116 16.52 4.98 -4.22
N GLU A 117 16.92 4.57 -5.42
CA GLU A 117 16.77 5.37 -6.63
C GLU A 117 15.53 4.91 -7.39
N ASN A 118 14.96 5.82 -8.16
CA ASN A 118 13.76 5.54 -8.93
C ASN A 118 13.99 5.62 -10.44
N GLU A 119 13.07 5.04 -11.20
CA GLU A 119 13.06 5.10 -12.65
C GLU A 119 11.64 5.05 -13.20
N LYS A 120 11.42 5.64 -14.37
CA LYS A 120 10.18 5.50 -15.11
C LYS A 120 10.23 4.21 -15.92
N ARG A 121 9.18 3.39 -15.81
CA ARG A 121 8.95 2.23 -16.68
C ARG A 121 7.59 2.35 -17.35
N ASP A 122 7.44 1.71 -18.50
CA ASP A 122 6.14 1.56 -19.16
C ASP A 122 5.28 0.48 -18.46
N PHE A 123 4.02 0.36 -18.88
CA PHE A 123 3.06 -0.57 -18.29
C PHE A 123 3.39 -2.05 -18.55
N THR A 124 4.18 -2.35 -19.59
CA THR A 124 4.55 -3.72 -19.95
C THR A 124 5.67 -4.27 -19.07
N HIS A 125 6.54 -3.37 -18.59
CA HIS A 125 7.69 -3.70 -17.75
C HIS A 125 7.59 -3.08 -16.34
N ALA A 126 6.41 -2.61 -15.94
CA ALA A 126 6.17 -1.90 -14.69
C ALA A 126 6.69 -2.65 -13.46
N PHE A 127 6.54 -3.98 -13.39
CA PHE A 127 6.97 -4.82 -12.27
C PHE A 127 7.99 -5.88 -12.71
N SER A 128 9.05 -5.44 -13.38
CA SER A 128 10.13 -6.31 -13.85
C SER A 128 11.04 -6.78 -12.70
N PRO A 129 11.29 -8.09 -12.53
CA PRO A 129 12.23 -8.59 -11.51
C PRO A 129 13.69 -8.20 -11.81
N GLN A 130 14.02 -7.85 -13.07
CA GLN A 130 15.34 -7.38 -13.45
C GLN A 130 15.58 -5.90 -13.12
N ALA A 131 14.54 -5.14 -12.74
CA ALA A 131 14.69 -3.74 -12.38
C ALA A 131 15.62 -3.58 -11.17
N ASN A 132 16.48 -2.56 -11.22
CA ASN A 132 17.43 -2.24 -10.15
C ASN A 132 17.06 -0.97 -9.37
N LYS A 133 15.98 -0.30 -9.79
CA LYS A 133 15.42 0.94 -9.22
C LYS A 133 13.92 0.79 -9.03
N ILE A 134 13.35 1.65 -8.17
CA ILE A 134 11.92 1.63 -7.83
C ILE A 134 11.11 2.40 -8.87
N LEU A 135 9.90 1.93 -9.17
CA LEU A 135 9.00 2.54 -10.16
C LEU A 135 8.58 3.95 -9.75
N ASP A 136 8.74 4.92 -10.65
CA ASP A 136 8.32 6.30 -10.48
C ASP A 136 7.19 6.71 -11.42
N TRP A 137 5.96 6.68 -10.91
CA TRP A 137 4.80 7.32 -11.52
C TRP A 137 4.24 8.48 -10.70
N ASN A 138 5.08 9.10 -9.87
CA ASN A 138 4.69 10.16 -8.94
C ASN A 138 3.52 9.78 -8.03
N ASP A 139 3.52 8.56 -7.51
CA ASP A 139 2.45 8.02 -6.67
C ASP A 139 3.04 7.10 -5.58
N SER A 140 2.66 7.33 -4.32
CA SER A 140 3.20 6.59 -3.18
C SER A 140 2.71 5.15 -3.12
N LEU A 141 1.49 4.87 -3.59
CA LEU A 141 0.92 3.52 -3.63
C LEU A 141 1.66 2.68 -4.67
N ILE A 142 1.89 3.20 -5.87
CA ILE A 142 2.68 2.52 -6.92
C ILE A 142 4.10 2.23 -6.43
N GLN A 143 4.75 3.23 -5.82
CA GLN A 143 6.07 3.08 -5.22
C GLN A 143 6.08 1.97 -4.16
N ALA A 144 5.07 1.92 -3.30
CA ALA A 144 4.95 0.89 -2.27
C ALA A 144 4.76 -0.52 -2.85
N ILE A 145 3.92 -0.67 -3.87
CA ILE A 145 3.70 -1.95 -4.56
C ILE A 145 5.03 -2.48 -5.11
N ASP A 146 5.80 -1.64 -5.79
CA ASP A 146 7.07 -2.03 -6.41
C ASP A 146 8.17 -2.32 -5.37
N ILE A 147 8.22 -1.56 -4.26
CA ILE A 147 9.07 -1.90 -3.11
C ILE A 147 8.71 -3.29 -2.57
N LEU A 148 7.43 -3.55 -2.28
CA LEU A 148 6.98 -4.84 -1.73
C LEU A 148 7.24 -6.00 -2.68
N PHE A 149 7.06 -5.79 -3.98
CA PHE A 149 7.42 -6.74 -5.02
C PHE A 149 8.90 -7.15 -4.94
N HIS A 150 9.79 -6.16 -4.86
CA HIS A 150 11.23 -6.41 -4.76
C HIS A 150 11.66 -6.99 -3.41
N LEU A 151 10.90 -6.74 -2.34
CA LEU A 151 11.09 -7.43 -1.06
C LEU A 151 10.67 -8.91 -1.09
N GLY A 152 9.99 -9.38 -2.15
CA GLY A 152 9.61 -10.79 -2.31
C GLY A 152 8.13 -11.09 -2.09
N PHE A 153 7.31 -10.08 -1.75
CA PHE A 153 5.86 -10.28 -1.62
C PHE A 153 5.22 -10.52 -2.99
N ARG A 154 4.22 -11.40 -3.01
CA ARG A 154 3.49 -11.80 -4.22
C ARG A 154 1.98 -11.63 -4.09
N THR A 155 1.45 -11.41 -2.90
CA THR A 155 0.05 -11.04 -2.69
C THR A 155 -0.05 -9.77 -1.83
N LEU A 156 -0.67 -8.72 -2.35
CA LEU A 156 -0.87 -7.46 -1.63
C LEU A 156 -2.35 -7.23 -1.38
N TYR A 157 -2.73 -7.09 -0.11
CA TYR A 157 -4.10 -6.77 0.30
C TYR A 157 -4.23 -5.25 0.52
N LEU A 158 -5.03 -4.59 -0.31
CA LEU A 158 -5.11 -3.12 -0.39
C LEU A 158 -6.24 -2.57 0.50
N ALA A 159 -5.87 -2.04 1.67
CA ALA A 159 -6.79 -1.51 2.68
C ALA A 159 -6.74 0.03 2.72
N GLY A 160 -7.88 0.72 2.83
CA GLY A 160 -7.91 2.18 2.77
C GLY A 160 -7.49 2.75 1.40
N CYS A 161 -7.74 1.98 0.34
CA CYS A 161 -7.36 2.30 -1.03
C CYS A 161 -8.59 2.52 -1.92
N GLU A 162 -9.45 3.46 -1.54
CA GLU A 162 -10.67 3.81 -2.29
C GLU A 162 -10.32 4.25 -3.70
N LEU A 163 -9.24 5.04 -3.83
CA LEU A 163 -8.81 5.64 -5.09
C LEU A 163 -9.95 6.37 -5.83
N SER A 164 -10.83 6.98 -5.04
CA SER A 164 -11.93 7.83 -5.46
C SER A 164 -12.28 8.77 -4.31
N ILE A 165 -12.77 9.97 -4.64
CA ILE A 165 -13.33 10.87 -3.64
C ILE A 165 -14.84 10.96 -3.86
N ALA A 166 -15.62 10.48 -2.89
CA ALA A 166 -17.06 10.57 -2.93
C ALA A 166 -17.53 11.99 -2.59
N PRO A 167 -18.60 12.49 -3.24
CA PRO A 167 -19.30 13.67 -2.76
C PRO A 167 -19.89 13.43 -1.35
N ALA A 168 -20.19 14.50 -0.63
CA ALA A 168 -20.83 14.38 0.68
C ALA A 168 -22.22 13.72 0.55
N THR A 169 -22.60 12.86 1.49
CA THR A 169 -23.89 12.16 1.47
C THR A 169 -25.08 13.13 1.35
N ALA A 170 -25.08 14.21 2.14
CA ALA A 170 -26.12 15.22 2.10
C ALA A 170 -26.23 15.91 0.72
N PHE A 171 -25.10 16.09 0.03
CA PHE A 171 -25.09 16.66 -1.31
C PHE A 171 -25.61 15.68 -2.36
N ILE A 172 -25.28 14.38 -2.23
CA ILE A 172 -25.85 13.32 -3.08
C ILE A 172 -27.37 13.25 -2.90
N GLU A 173 -27.86 13.27 -1.67
CA GLU A 173 -29.31 13.26 -1.36
C GLU A 173 -30.03 14.49 -1.90
N HIS A 174 -29.39 15.67 -1.84
CA HIS A 174 -29.94 16.88 -2.44
C HIS A 174 -30.00 16.80 -3.97
N ALA A 175 -28.91 16.37 -4.62
CA ALA A 175 -28.89 16.18 -6.07
C ALA A 175 -29.94 15.16 -6.55
N ALA A 176 -30.14 14.08 -5.78
CA ALA A 176 -31.16 13.06 -6.08
C ALA A 176 -32.58 13.64 -6.04
N ARG A 177 -32.90 14.55 -5.10
CA ARG A 177 -34.19 15.25 -5.05
C ARG A 177 -34.44 16.15 -6.26
N GLU A 178 -33.36 16.67 -6.85
CA GLU A 178 -33.38 17.45 -8.10
C GLU A 178 -33.28 16.55 -9.36
N GLY A 179 -33.44 15.23 -9.21
CA GLY A 179 -33.45 14.27 -10.32
C GLY A 179 -32.07 13.99 -10.93
N LEU A 180 -30.98 14.20 -10.17
CA LEU A 180 -29.61 13.83 -10.56
C LEU A 180 -29.06 12.76 -9.61
N GLU A 181 -28.94 11.52 -10.10
CA GLU A 181 -28.36 10.42 -9.35
C GLU A 181 -26.82 10.43 -9.42
N HIS A 182 -26.16 10.14 -8.30
CA HIS A 182 -24.71 9.90 -8.25
C HIS A 182 -24.43 8.40 -8.36
N HIS A 183 -23.51 8.02 -9.25
CA HIS A 183 -23.08 6.64 -9.39
C HIS A 183 -21.76 6.38 -8.64
N PRO A 184 -21.65 5.30 -7.83
CA PRO A 184 -20.39 4.91 -7.21
C PRO A 184 -19.25 4.80 -8.24
N GLY A 185 -18.07 5.31 -7.91
CA GLY A 185 -16.90 5.29 -8.78
C GLY A 185 -16.83 6.39 -9.84
N GLN A 186 -17.92 7.14 -10.10
CA GLN A 186 -17.94 8.27 -11.02
C GLN A 186 -16.87 9.32 -10.62
N PRO A 187 -16.13 9.92 -11.57
CA PRO A 187 -15.21 11.01 -11.26
C PRO A 187 -15.96 12.19 -10.62
N LEU A 188 -15.42 12.72 -9.52
CA LEU A 188 -16.07 13.79 -8.76
C LEU A 188 -16.33 15.02 -9.64
N ARG A 189 -15.34 15.41 -10.46
CA ARG A 189 -15.47 16.54 -11.41
C ARG A 189 -16.71 16.41 -12.29
N HIS A 190 -16.95 15.22 -12.84
CA HIS A 190 -18.07 14.99 -13.75
C HIS A 190 -19.41 15.18 -13.03
N PHE A 191 -19.56 14.64 -11.82
CA PHE A 191 -20.75 14.85 -11.01
C PHE A 191 -20.98 16.34 -10.69
N LEU A 192 -19.93 17.07 -10.32
CA LEU A 192 -20.06 18.52 -10.05
C LEU A 192 -20.41 19.35 -11.29
N GLU A 193 -19.88 18.99 -12.46
CA GLU A 193 -20.23 19.64 -13.72
C GLU A 193 -21.70 19.41 -14.09
N GLN A 194 -22.21 18.20 -13.85
CA GLN A 194 -23.64 17.89 -14.01
C GLN A 194 -24.51 18.73 -13.05
N CYS A 195 -24.17 18.79 -11.76
CA CYS A 195 -24.86 19.65 -10.79
C CYS A 195 -24.86 21.11 -11.24
N LYS A 196 -23.70 21.64 -11.66
CA LYS A 196 -23.56 23.02 -12.13
C LYS A 196 -24.42 23.31 -13.36
N SER A 197 -24.47 22.40 -14.33
CA SER A 197 -25.28 22.56 -15.55
C SER A 197 -26.78 22.63 -15.27
N ARG A 198 -27.23 22.01 -14.17
CA ARG A 198 -28.62 21.98 -13.72
C ARG A 198 -28.93 23.02 -12.62
N GLN A 199 -27.96 23.86 -12.26
CA GLN A 199 -28.08 24.84 -11.17
C GLN A 199 -28.44 24.19 -9.81
N ILE A 200 -27.98 22.97 -9.57
CA ILE A 200 -28.18 22.26 -8.29
C ILE A 200 -27.16 22.80 -7.28
N ALA A 201 -27.69 23.38 -6.19
CA ALA A 201 -26.95 23.87 -5.03
C ALA A 201 -25.73 24.78 -5.33
N PRO A 202 -25.92 25.90 -6.06
CA PRO A 202 -24.82 26.80 -6.42
C PRO A 202 -24.16 27.49 -5.20
N GLU A 203 -24.83 27.47 -4.04
CA GLU A 203 -24.41 28.17 -2.82
C GLU A 203 -23.59 27.32 -1.85
N LEU A 204 -23.43 26.00 -2.09
CA LEU A 204 -22.72 25.14 -1.16
C LEU A 204 -21.23 25.49 -1.08
N SER A 205 -20.73 25.56 0.14
CA SER A 205 -19.31 25.73 0.38
C SER A 205 -18.52 24.50 -0.11
N PRO A 206 -17.25 24.66 -0.49
CA PRO A 206 -16.37 23.55 -0.88
C PRO A 206 -16.39 22.33 0.05
N ASN A 207 -16.55 22.54 1.36
CA ASN A 207 -16.55 21.48 2.37
C ASN A 207 -17.88 20.72 2.43
N GLU A 208 -18.99 21.34 2.02
CA GLU A 208 -20.31 20.70 1.97
C GLU A 208 -20.46 19.80 0.73
N VAL A 209 -19.60 20.00 -0.28
CA VAL A 209 -19.64 19.26 -1.53
C VAL A 209 -18.94 17.90 -1.42
N THR A 210 -17.87 17.80 -0.63
CA THR A 210 -16.99 16.62 -0.61
C THR A 210 -17.10 15.85 0.69
N GLY A 211 -17.19 14.53 0.62
CA GLY A 211 -17.11 13.68 1.80
C GLY A 211 -15.70 13.63 2.41
N PRO A 212 -15.51 12.83 3.48
CA PRO A 212 -14.19 12.62 4.07
C PRO A 212 -13.22 12.03 3.03
N GLN A 213 -12.06 12.67 2.86
CA GLN A 213 -11.03 12.25 1.89
C GLN A 213 -10.04 11.25 2.49
N TYR A 214 -9.87 11.33 3.82
CA TYR A 214 -8.91 10.55 4.58
C TYR A 214 -9.57 9.98 5.83
N HIS A 215 -8.92 9.00 6.45
CA HIS A 215 -9.32 8.49 7.77
C HIS A 215 -8.89 9.40 8.92
N PHE A 216 -8.07 10.40 8.66
CA PHE A 216 -7.61 11.42 9.61
C PHE A 216 -8.19 12.80 9.28
N ASP A 217 -8.14 13.69 10.27
CA ASP A 217 -8.70 15.04 10.20
C ASP A 217 -7.85 15.97 9.32
N GLU A 218 -8.00 15.84 8.00
CA GLU A 218 -7.40 16.71 7.00
C GLU A 218 -8.44 17.01 5.92
N ALA A 219 -8.71 18.29 5.69
CA ALA A 219 -9.58 18.77 4.62
C ALA A 219 -8.76 19.49 3.55
N LYS A 220 -9.03 19.18 2.28
CA LYS A 220 -8.42 19.89 1.15
C LYS A 220 -9.41 20.89 0.54
N PRO A 221 -8.93 22.06 0.08
CA PRO A 221 -9.73 22.91 -0.79
C PRO A 221 -10.23 22.12 -2.02
N LEU A 222 -11.45 22.39 -2.48
CA LEU A 222 -12.10 21.64 -3.58
C LEU A 222 -11.22 21.47 -4.82
N ALA A 223 -10.47 22.51 -5.23
CA ALA A 223 -9.56 22.40 -6.37
C ALA A 223 -8.45 21.35 -6.16
N ALA A 224 -7.92 21.22 -4.94
CA ALA A 224 -6.95 20.20 -4.59
C ALA A 224 -7.61 18.81 -4.45
N THR A 225 -8.86 18.76 -3.98
CA THR A 225 -9.67 17.54 -3.96
C THR A 225 -9.89 16.98 -5.37
N LEU A 226 -10.31 17.81 -6.32
CA LEU A 226 -10.52 17.40 -7.72
C LEU A 226 -9.23 16.87 -8.37
N ARG A 227 -8.09 17.56 -8.16
CA ARG A 227 -6.78 17.06 -8.61
C ARG A 227 -6.40 15.73 -7.96
N THR A 228 -6.77 15.52 -6.69
CA THR A 228 -6.53 14.27 -5.98
C THR A 228 -7.38 13.14 -6.57
N ASP A 229 -8.66 13.37 -6.87
CA ASP A 229 -9.53 12.37 -7.51
C ASP A 229 -9.05 12.01 -8.93
N GLU A 230 -8.63 12.99 -9.73
CA GLU A 230 -8.01 12.78 -11.05
C GLU A 230 -6.72 11.96 -10.95
N HIS A 231 -5.89 12.27 -9.95
CA HIS A 231 -4.67 11.51 -9.67
C HIS A 231 -5.01 10.06 -9.32
N TYR A 232 -5.99 9.82 -8.46
CA TYR A 232 -6.44 8.46 -8.13
C TYR A 232 -6.98 7.72 -9.35
N GLN A 233 -7.77 8.39 -10.21
CA GLN A 233 -8.24 7.81 -11.46
C GLN A 233 -7.07 7.39 -12.35
N ARG A 234 -6.05 8.25 -12.49
CA ARG A 234 -4.82 7.93 -13.23
C ARG A 234 -4.09 6.74 -12.62
N THR A 235 -3.98 6.66 -11.29
CA THR A 235 -3.31 5.55 -10.60
C THR A 235 -4.02 4.21 -10.85
N VAL A 236 -5.36 4.18 -10.78
CA VAL A 236 -6.15 3.00 -11.16
C VAL A 236 -5.91 2.61 -12.62
N GLN A 237 -5.89 3.58 -13.53
CA GLN A 237 -5.61 3.33 -14.94
C GLN A 237 -4.22 2.74 -15.18
N LEU A 238 -3.20 3.27 -14.52
CA LEU A 238 -1.83 2.77 -14.60
C LEU A 238 -1.74 1.31 -14.11
N LEU A 239 -2.37 1.00 -12.98
CA LEU A 239 -2.45 -0.38 -12.48
C LEU A 239 -3.20 -1.31 -13.44
N ARG A 240 -4.34 -0.86 -13.98
CA ARG A 240 -5.12 -1.61 -14.98
C ARG A 240 -4.29 -1.95 -16.21
N LEU A 241 -3.59 -0.97 -16.77
CA LEU A 241 -2.73 -1.16 -17.95
C LEU A 241 -1.53 -2.09 -17.65
N SER A 242 -1.13 -2.17 -16.39
CA SER A 242 0.01 -2.98 -15.94
C SER A 242 -0.39 -4.40 -15.52
N ARG A 243 -1.66 -4.80 -15.65
CA ARG A 243 -2.14 -6.13 -15.24
C ARG A 243 -1.35 -7.27 -15.84
N LYS A 244 -0.97 -7.18 -17.12
CA LYS A 244 -0.14 -8.19 -17.77
C LYS A 244 1.22 -8.31 -17.09
N SER A 245 1.87 -7.18 -16.79
CA SER A 245 3.15 -7.13 -16.10
C SER A 245 3.05 -7.71 -14.68
N LEU A 246 2.00 -7.34 -13.93
CA LEU A 246 1.69 -7.90 -12.61
C LEU A 246 1.55 -9.43 -12.65
N THR A 247 0.76 -9.96 -13.58
CA THR A 247 0.55 -11.40 -13.74
C THR A 247 1.85 -12.13 -14.13
N GLN A 248 2.63 -11.57 -15.06
CA GLN A 248 3.92 -12.15 -15.46
C GLN A 248 4.94 -12.17 -14.32
N ALA A 249 4.88 -11.18 -13.43
CA ALA A 249 5.71 -11.09 -12.23
C ALA A 249 5.20 -11.98 -11.07
N GLY A 250 4.05 -12.64 -11.23
CA GLY A 250 3.41 -13.39 -10.15
C GLY A 250 2.87 -12.52 -9.02
N LEU A 251 2.67 -11.22 -9.25
CA LEU A 251 2.16 -10.27 -8.25
C LEU A 251 0.64 -10.16 -8.35
N ARG A 252 -0.04 -10.43 -7.23
CA ARG A 252 -1.49 -10.34 -7.08
C ARG A 252 -1.84 -9.14 -6.22
N LEU A 253 -2.69 -8.27 -6.75
CA LEU A 253 -3.33 -7.19 -6.00
C LEU A 253 -4.75 -7.61 -5.67
N VAL A 254 -5.10 -7.62 -4.39
CA VAL A 254 -6.44 -7.93 -3.87
C VAL A 254 -6.95 -6.69 -3.16
N SER A 255 -8.02 -6.09 -3.67
CA SER A 255 -8.67 -5.00 -2.97
C SER A 255 -9.44 -5.56 -1.78
N VAL A 256 -9.22 -4.99 -0.59
CA VAL A 256 -10.05 -5.27 0.59
C VAL A 256 -10.85 -4.04 1.02
N THR A 257 -10.75 -2.98 0.22
CA THR A 257 -11.42 -1.71 0.46
C THR A 257 -12.79 -1.72 -0.21
N PRO A 258 -13.90 -1.65 0.55
CA PRO A 258 -15.24 -1.58 -0.03
C PRO A 258 -15.35 -0.33 -0.92
N ASP A 259 -16.10 -0.44 -2.01
CA ASP A 259 -16.39 0.64 -2.96
C ASP A 259 -15.15 1.31 -3.58
N SER A 260 -13.99 0.67 -3.51
CA SER A 260 -12.78 1.15 -4.19
C SER A 260 -12.96 1.12 -5.70
N ARG A 261 -12.47 2.17 -6.38
CA ARG A 261 -12.36 2.22 -7.84
C ARG A 261 -11.47 1.10 -8.41
N LEU A 262 -10.66 0.43 -7.59
CA LEU A 262 -9.91 -0.76 -8.00
C LEU A 262 -10.80 -1.99 -8.21
N ASN A 263 -11.95 -2.07 -7.56
CA ASN A 263 -12.81 -3.25 -7.54
C ASN A 263 -13.36 -3.59 -8.95
N ASP A 264 -13.43 -2.59 -9.84
CA ASP A 264 -13.82 -2.78 -11.25
C ASP A 264 -12.78 -3.59 -12.06
N TYR A 265 -11.53 -3.62 -11.61
CA TYR A 265 -10.40 -4.16 -12.38
C TYR A 265 -9.59 -5.23 -11.64
N PHE A 266 -9.71 -5.29 -10.32
CA PHE A 266 -8.98 -6.19 -9.44
C PHE A 266 -9.96 -6.96 -8.54
N HIS A 267 -9.55 -8.15 -8.11
CA HIS A 267 -10.38 -8.97 -7.23
C HIS A 267 -10.61 -8.25 -5.90
N TYR A 268 -11.88 -8.11 -5.53
CA TYR A 268 -12.29 -7.65 -4.20
C TYR A 268 -12.52 -8.86 -3.28
N GLN A 269 -11.96 -8.79 -2.07
CA GLN A 269 -12.18 -9.77 -1.02
C GLN A 269 -12.37 -9.04 0.33
N PRO A 270 -13.45 -9.29 1.08
CA PRO A 270 -13.63 -8.71 2.40
C PRO A 270 -12.49 -9.08 3.37
N VAL A 271 -12.12 -8.15 4.25
CA VAL A 271 -11.03 -8.37 5.23
C VAL A 271 -11.25 -9.62 6.08
N ALA A 272 -12.50 -9.90 6.49
CA ALA A 272 -12.81 -11.09 7.28
C ALA A 272 -12.41 -12.40 6.58
N GLU A 273 -12.69 -12.51 5.27
CA GLU A 273 -12.34 -13.70 4.48
C GLU A 273 -10.82 -13.84 4.29
N VAL A 274 -10.14 -12.71 4.09
CA VAL A 274 -8.67 -12.69 4.02
C VAL A 274 -8.08 -13.17 5.34
N LEU A 275 -8.57 -12.67 6.47
CA LEU A 275 -8.10 -13.10 7.79
C LEU A 275 -8.34 -14.59 8.05
N THR A 276 -9.50 -15.13 7.64
CA THR A 276 -9.77 -16.57 7.70
C THR A 276 -8.78 -17.37 6.84
N THR A 277 -8.52 -16.90 5.62
CA THR A 277 -7.56 -17.55 4.69
C THR A 277 -6.15 -17.55 5.28
N LEU A 278 -5.71 -16.42 5.83
CA LEU A 278 -4.42 -16.28 6.50
C LEU A 278 -4.33 -17.21 7.72
N ALA A 279 -5.34 -17.24 8.58
CA ALA A 279 -5.36 -18.11 9.75
C ALA A 279 -5.30 -19.60 9.36
N ALA A 280 -5.98 -20.00 8.28
CA ALA A 280 -5.91 -21.36 7.76
C ALA A 280 -4.51 -21.72 7.23
N ALA A 281 -3.83 -20.79 6.55
CA ALA A 281 -2.49 -21.00 5.99
C ALA A 281 -1.40 -21.10 7.07
N ALA A 282 -1.43 -20.23 8.08
CA ALA A 282 -0.42 -20.22 9.15
C ALA A 282 -0.65 -21.31 10.22
N GLY A 283 -1.86 -21.86 10.30
CA GLY A 283 -2.30 -22.64 11.45
C GLY A 283 -2.56 -21.76 12.68
N SER A 284 -3.20 -22.34 13.70
CA SER A 284 -3.42 -21.65 14.97
C SER A 284 -2.22 -21.86 15.90
N PRO A 285 -1.53 -20.79 16.33
CA PRO A 285 -0.42 -20.90 17.28
C PRO A 285 -0.79 -21.62 18.58
N GLU A 286 -2.05 -21.51 19.01
CA GLU A 286 -2.56 -22.17 20.23
C GLU A 286 -2.61 -23.69 20.09
N LEU A 287 -2.71 -24.20 18.86
CA LEU A 287 -2.69 -25.64 18.57
C LEU A 287 -1.26 -26.18 18.47
N HIS A 288 -0.25 -25.31 18.36
CA HIS A 288 1.14 -25.72 18.26
C HIS A 288 1.69 -26.14 19.64
N ARG A 289 1.97 -27.44 19.80
CA ARG A 289 2.59 -27.96 21.02
C ARG A 289 4.11 -27.88 20.92
N THR A 290 4.75 -27.23 21.88
CA THR A 290 6.21 -27.16 21.98
C THR A 290 6.83 -28.32 22.76
N ARG A 291 6.00 -29.08 23.49
CA ARG A 291 6.47 -30.16 24.35
C ARG A 291 7.17 -31.24 23.53
N GLY A 292 8.42 -31.50 23.88
CA GLY A 292 9.23 -32.52 23.22
C GLY A 292 9.87 -32.07 21.91
N LEU A 293 9.74 -30.82 21.46
CA LEU A 293 10.43 -30.39 20.23
C LEU A 293 11.97 -30.34 20.38
N TYR A 294 12.48 -30.12 21.60
CA TYR A 294 13.90 -30.15 21.89
C TYR A 294 14.46 -31.54 22.21
N THR A 295 13.59 -32.51 22.56
CA THR A 295 14.00 -33.84 23.06
C THR A 295 13.44 -35.00 22.25
N GLY A 296 12.49 -34.74 21.36
CA GLY A 296 11.80 -35.70 20.53
C GLY A 296 12.50 -35.90 19.19
N GLN A 297 12.20 -37.04 18.56
CA GLN A 297 12.61 -37.26 17.17
C GLN A 297 11.94 -36.21 16.27
N PRO A 298 12.66 -35.68 15.27
CA PRO A 298 12.10 -34.72 14.32
C PRO A 298 10.82 -35.30 13.69
N LEU A 299 9.84 -34.44 13.40
CA LEU A 299 8.64 -34.85 12.68
C LEU A 299 9.08 -35.54 11.38
N PRO A 300 8.59 -36.76 11.08
CA PRO A 300 8.93 -37.41 9.84
C PRO A 300 8.46 -36.52 8.69
N PRO A 301 9.27 -36.36 7.62
CA PRO A 301 8.81 -35.63 6.45
C PRO A 301 7.53 -36.28 5.90
N PRO A 302 6.63 -35.50 5.26
CA PRO A 302 5.44 -36.07 4.64
C PRO A 302 5.87 -37.20 3.68
N PRO A 303 5.13 -38.32 3.63
CA PRO A 303 5.48 -39.44 2.77
C PRO A 303 5.44 -38.99 1.31
N LEU A 304 6.62 -38.78 0.72
CA LEU A 304 6.75 -38.43 -0.69
C LEU A 304 6.48 -39.69 -1.53
N ARG A 305 5.49 -39.63 -2.43
CA ARG A 305 5.19 -40.74 -3.35
C ARG A 305 6.33 -41.03 -4.34
N CYS A 306 7.17 -40.05 -4.61
CA CYS A 306 8.35 -40.17 -5.43
C CYS A 306 9.49 -39.41 -4.74
N PRO A 307 10.68 -40.03 -4.55
CA PRO A 307 11.82 -39.31 -4.00
C PRO A 307 12.21 -38.19 -4.98
N MET A 308 12.11 -36.93 -4.53
CA MET A 308 12.76 -35.83 -5.24
C MET A 308 14.27 -36.05 -5.14
N ARG A 309 14.91 -36.24 -6.30
CA ARG A 309 16.37 -36.26 -6.39
C ARG A 309 16.81 -34.87 -6.79
N ASP A 310 17.56 -34.19 -5.93
CA ASP A 310 18.29 -33.01 -6.34
C ASP A 310 19.26 -33.42 -7.45
N LEU A 311 19.06 -32.89 -8.65
CA LEU A 311 20.01 -33.08 -9.73
C LEU A 311 21.27 -32.30 -9.35
N LYS A 312 22.43 -32.95 -9.46
CA LYS A 312 23.71 -32.23 -9.34
C LYS A 312 23.71 -31.11 -10.38
N ALA A 313 24.10 -29.90 -9.95
CA ALA A 313 24.35 -28.83 -10.89
C ALA A 313 25.31 -29.34 -11.97
N PRO A 314 25.04 -29.06 -13.26
CA PRO A 314 25.98 -29.43 -14.32
C PRO A 314 27.35 -28.83 -13.99
N THR A 315 28.36 -29.67 -13.88
CA THR A 315 29.76 -29.23 -13.76
C THR A 315 30.11 -28.43 -15.01
N PRO A 316 30.73 -27.24 -14.88
CA PRO A 316 31.07 -26.38 -16.01
C PRO A 316 32.04 -27.03 -17.00
#